data_AF-A0A0A5FVZ7-F1
#
_entry.id   AF-A0A0A5FVZ7-F1
#
_cell.length_a   1.000
_cell.length_b   1.000
_cell.length_c   1.000
_cell.angle_alpha   90.00
_cell.angle_beta   90.00
_cell.angle_gamma   90.00
#
_symmetry.space_group_name_H-M   'P 1'
#
loop_
_entity.id
_entity.type
_entity.pdbx_description
1 polymer ?
#
loop_
_entity_poly.entity_id
_entity_poly.type
_entity_poly.pdbx_seq_one_letter_code
_entity_poly.pdbx_strand_id
1 'polypeptide(L)' 'MAPEGEGVVSVWLWVLILVLTAIPIVNLLSLVTLAFFVQNQNLQNYGKASLIVIVIPTTFFWLLRYLSG' A
#
# COMPACT_ATOMS: atom_id res chain seq x y z
N MET A 1 15.84 -13.17 16.25
CA MET A 1 14.40 -13.49 16.29
C MET A 1 13.71 -12.24 16.78
N ALA A 2 12.84 -11.64 15.97
CA ALA A 2 11.94 -10.59 16.46
C ALA A 2 11.08 -11.22 17.57
N PRO A 3 10.84 -10.52 18.70
CA PRO A 3 10.02 -11.04 19.78
C PRO A 3 8.66 -11.51 19.26
N GLU A 4 8.18 -12.64 19.79
CA GLU A 4 6.90 -13.23 19.38
C GLU A 4 5.78 -12.21 19.61
N GLY A 5 5.28 -11.60 18.52
CA GLY A 5 4.29 -10.52 18.54
C GLY A 5 4.65 -9.31 17.68
N GLU A 6 5.92 -9.12 17.31
CA GLU A 6 6.32 -8.07 16.38
C GLU A 6 5.78 -8.36 14.98
N GLY A 7 4.79 -7.58 14.56
CA GLY A 7 4.14 -7.71 13.25
C GLY A 7 2.71 -8.21 13.28
N VAL A 8 2.18 -8.64 14.43
CA VAL A 8 0.75 -8.97 14.53
C VAL A 8 -0.07 -7.70 14.34
N VAL A 9 -1.07 -7.76 13.46
CA VAL A 9 -1.99 -6.67 13.15
C VAL A 9 -3.39 -7.11 13.54
N SER A 10 -4.10 -6.28 14.29
CA SER A 10 -5.47 -6.59 14.69
C SER A 10 -6.41 -6.58 13.48
N VAL A 11 -7.44 -7.43 13.52
CA VAL A 11 -8.46 -7.49 12.46
C VAL A 11 -9.14 -6.13 12.27
N TRP A 12 -9.40 -5.40 13.36
CA TRP A 12 -10.01 -4.08 13.30
C TRP A 12 -9.14 -3.05 12.59
N LEU A 13 -7.81 -3.13 12.71
CA LEU A 13 -6.92 -2.26 11.96
C LEU A 13 -6.95 -2.60 10.47
N TRP A 14 -7.04 -3.88 10.10
CA TRP A 14 -7.27 -4.27 8.70
C TRP A 14 -8.59 -3.74 8.15
N VAL A 15 -9.68 -3.82 8.92
CA VAL A 15 -10.98 -3.25 8.53
C VAL A 15 -10.88 -1.74 8.31
N LEU A 16 -10.20 -1.02 9.20
CA LEU A 16 -9.98 0.42 9.04
C LEU A 16 -9.18 0.71 7.76
N ILE A 17 -8.10 -0.05 7.50
CA ILE A 17 -7.31 0.11 6.28
C ILE A 17 -8.19 -0.10 5.04
N LEU A 18 -9.05 -1.13 5.01
CA LEU A 18 -9.98 -1.36 3.89
C LEU A 18 -10.95 -0.20 3.68
N VAL A 19 -11.45 0.43 4.75
CA VAL A 19 -12.30 1.61 4.65
C VAL A 19 -11.53 2.81 4.10
N LEU A 20 -10.31 3.04 4.59
CA LEU A 20 -9.46 4.15 4.12
C LEU A 20 -9.05 3.98 2.65
N THR A 21 -8.82 2.76 2.20
CA THR A 21 -8.40 2.48 0.81
C THR A 21 -9.56 2.49 -0.19
N ALA A 22 -10.81 2.52 0.26
CA ALA A 22 -11.98 2.64 -0.62
C ALA A 22 -12.10 4.02 -1.30
N ILE A 23 -11.57 5.07 -0.68
CA ILE A 23 -11.61 6.44 -1.23
C ILE A 23 -10.29 6.72 -1.97
N PRO A 24 -10.27 7.05 -3.27
CA PRO A 24 -9.04 7.07 -4.07
C PRO A 24 -7.89 7.94 -3.54
N ILE A 25 -8.17 9.17 -3.11
CA ILE A 25 -7.14 10.09 -2.59
C ILE A 25 -6.66 9.63 -1.21
N VAL A 26 -7.60 9.22 -0.35
CA VAL A 26 -7.28 8.72 1.00
C VAL A 26 -6.48 7.42 0.91
N ASN A 27 -6.78 6.57 -0.08
CA ASN A 27 -6.05 5.34 -0.38
C ASN A 27 -4.57 5.64 -0.61
N LEU A 28 -4.26 6.55 -1.54
CA LEU A 28 -2.87 6.87 -1.87
C LEU A 28 -2.11 7.40 -0.64
N LEU A 29 -2.71 8.32 0.12
CA LEU A 29 -2.11 8.85 1.35
C LEU A 29 -1.91 7.74 2.40
N SER A 30 -2.92 6.88 2.60
CA SER A 30 -2.86 5.77 3.55
C SER A 30 -1.77 4.77 3.18
N LEU A 31 -1.64 4.42 1.89
CA LEU A 31 -0.60 3.51 1.41
C LEU A 31 0.80 4.10 1.58
N VAL A 32 0.99 5.40 1.34
CA VAL A 32 2.26 6.10 1.61
C VAL A 32 2.57 6.09 3.11
N THR A 33 1.58 6.39 3.96
CA THR A 33 1.73 6.32 5.43
C THR A 33 2.13 4.91 5.88
N LEU A 34 1.41 3.89 5.43
CA LEU A 34 1.71 2.49 5.76
C LEU A 34 3.11 2.09 5.28
N ALA A 35 3.49 2.46 4.05
CA ALA A 35 4.75 2.07 3.42
C ALA A 35 6.01 2.68 4.06
N PHE A 36 5.91 3.88 4.65
CA PHE A 36 7.11 4.63 5.05
C PHE A 36 7.09 5.15 6.49
N PHE A 37 5.92 5.25 7.13
CA PHE A 37 5.80 5.89 8.45
C PHE A 37 5.34 4.94 9.56
N VAL A 38 4.85 3.74 9.22
CA VAL A 38 4.39 2.75 10.21
C VAL A 38 5.52 1.78 10.57
N GLN A 39 5.68 1.50 11.86
CA GLN A 39 6.75 0.62 12.38
C GLN A 39 6.44 -0.88 12.26
N ASN A 40 5.17 -1.25 12.06
CA ASN A 40 4.78 -2.66 11.88
C ASN A 40 5.18 -3.15 10.48
N GLN A 41 6.08 -4.13 10.43
CA GLN A 41 6.64 -4.67 9.18
C GLN A 41 5.57 -5.21 8.21
N ASN A 42 4.51 -5.84 8.70
CA ASN A 42 3.45 -6.40 7.84
C ASN A 42 2.63 -5.28 7.17
N LEU A 43 2.31 -4.23 7.92
CA LEU A 43 1.66 -3.03 7.36
C LEU A 43 2.58 -2.30 6.38
N GLN A 44 3.86 -2.22 6.69
CA GLN A 44 4.86 -1.60 5.82
C GLN A 44 4.99 -2.35 4.49
N ASN A 45 5.06 -3.68 4.54
CA ASN A 45 5.11 -4.53 3.36
C ASN A 45 3.84 -4.42 2.53
N TYR A 46 2.66 -4.41 3.17
CA TYR A 46 1.39 -4.19 2.48
C TYR A 46 1.33 -2.84 1.76
N GLY A 47 1.75 -1.76 2.42
CA GLY A 47 1.82 -0.43 1.82
C GLY A 47 2.75 -0.38 0.61
N LYS A 48 3.98 -0.88 0.75
CA LYS A 48 4.97 -0.92 -0.34
C LYS A 48 4.48 -1.76 -1.52
N ALA A 49 3.95 -2.95 -1.26
CA ALA A 49 3.43 -3.83 -2.31
C ALA A 49 2.25 -3.19 -3.06
N SER A 50 1.32 -2.56 -2.33
CA SER A 50 0.16 -1.89 -2.93
C SER A 50 0.59 -0.71 -3.80
N LEU A 51 1.58 0.08 -3.38
CA LEU A 51 2.15 1.15 -4.21
C LEU A 51 2.80 0.62 -5.49
N ILE A 52 3.53 -0.51 -5.41
CA ILE A 52 4.10 -1.16 -6.60
C ILE A 52 2.99 -1.59 -7.57
N VAL A 53 1.90 -2.16 -7.07
CA VAL A 53 0.73 -2.56 -7.86
C VAL A 53 0.05 -1.36 -8.53
N ILE A 54 0.13 -0.16 -7.95
CA ILE A 54 -0.36 1.08 -8.60
C ILE A 54 0.64 1.57 -9.65
N VAL A 55 1.94 1.60 -9.33
CA VAL A 55 2.98 2.21 -10.18
C VAL A 55 3.23 1.40 -11.45
N ILE A 56 3.31 0.07 -11.38
CA ILE A 56 3.65 -0.77 -12.55
C ILE A 56 2.62 -0.62 -13.67
N PRO A 57 1.31 -0.84 -13.44
CA PRO A 57 0.31 -0.72 -14.49
C PRO A 57 0.18 0.72 -15.00
N THR A 58 0.29 1.71 -14.11
CA THR A 58 0.24 3.12 -14.48
C THR A 58 1.39 3.48 -15.42
N THR A 59 2.62 3.11 -15.06
CA THR A 59 3.82 3.35 -15.89
C THR A 59 3.72 2.63 -17.22
N PHE A 60 3.28 1.36 -17.21
CA PHE A 60 3.13 0.56 -18.42
C PHE A 60 2.05 1.13 -19.35
N PHE A 61 0.91 1.57 -18.81
CA PHE A 61 -0.15 2.24 -19.57
C PHE A 61 0.36 3.50 -20.27
N TRP A 62 1.09 4.37 -19.56
CA TRP A 62 1.66 5.57 -20.15
C TRP A 62 2.70 5.26 -21.23
N LEU A 63 3.53 4.23 -21.04
CA LEU A 63 4.49 3.78 -22.04
C LEU A 63 3.79 3.31 -23.33
N LEU A 64 2.79 2.44 -23.22
CA LEU A 64 2.02 1.98 -24.38
C LEU A 64 1.32 3.14 -25.11
N ARG A 65 0.77 4.09 -24.35
CA ARG A 65 0.14 5.28 -24.93
C ARG A 65 1.13 6.16 -25.68
N TYR A 66 2.36 6.28 -25.19
CA TYR A 66 3.43 7.02 -25.86
C TYR A 66 3.86 6.33 -27.17
N LEU A 67 3.99 5.01 -27.16
CA LEU A 67 4.40 4.23 -28.35
C LEU A 67 3.32 4.11 -29.43
N SER A 68 2.06 4.40 -29.10
CA SER A 68 0.91 4.32 -30.01
C SER A 68 0.44 5.68 -30.56
N GLY A 69 1.07 6.78 -30.13
CA GLY A 69 0.87 8.12 -30.69
C GLY A 69 1.89 8.42 -31.77
#